data_AF-A0A7J6TXS8-F1
#
_entry.id   AF-A0A7J6TXS8-F1
#
_cell.length_a   1.000
_cell.length_b   1.000
_cell.length_c   1.000
_cell.angle_alpha   90.00
_cell.angle_beta   90.00
_cell.angle_gamma   90.00
#
_symmetry.space_group_name_H-M   'P 1'
#
loop_
_entity.id
_entity.type
_entity.pdbx_description
1 polymer ?
#
loop_
_entity_poly.entity_id
_entity_poly.type
_entity_poly.pdbx_seq_one_letter_code
_entity_poly.pdbx_strand_id
1 'polypeptide(L)' 'MISDNKHEISKAYQVLLDDAGVACRGVFIIDKEGKIRSELKNDLPLGRNVDEVLR' A
#
# COMPACT_ATOMS: atom_id res chain seq x y z
N MET A 1 -8.82 -9.09 6.02
CA MET A 1 -8.83 -8.49 4.66
C MET A 1 -9.79 -7.31 4.70
N ILE A 2 -9.42 -6.16 4.14
CA ILE A 2 -10.25 -4.94 4.13
C ILE A 2 -10.82 -4.78 2.72
N SER A 3 -12.07 -4.37 2.60
CA SER A 3 -12.73 -4.08 1.32
C SER A 3 -12.78 -2.56 1.11
N ASP A 4 -12.20 -2.06 0.03
CA ASP A 4 -12.19 -0.63 -0.35
C ASP A 4 -13.00 -0.40 -1.63
N ASN A 5 -14.31 -0.67 -1.59
CA ASN A 5 -15.16 -0.62 -2.79
C ASN A 5 -15.33 0.79 -3.38
N LYS A 6 -15.07 1.83 -2.58
CA LYS A 6 -15.12 3.23 -3.02
C LYS A 6 -13.76 3.76 -3.50
N HIS A 7 -12.71 2.95 -3.38
CA HIS A 7 -11.33 3.32 -3.67
C HIS A 7 -10.84 4.53 -2.84
N GLU A 8 -11.49 4.84 -1.73
CA GLU A 8 -11.19 6.00 -0.88
C GLU A 8 -9.86 5.78 -0.14
N ILE A 9 -9.64 4.55 0.35
CA ILE A 9 -8.40 4.19 1.06
C ILE A 9 -7.23 4.15 0.06
N SER A 10 -7.44 3.53 -1.10
CA SER A 10 -6.42 3.39 -2.14
C SER A 10 -6.00 4.76 -2.70
N LYS A 11 -6.93 5.71 -2.81
CA LYS A 11 -6.65 7.11 -3.17
C LYS A 11 -5.91 7.85 -2.06
N ALA A 12 -6.37 7.72 -0.81
CA ALA A 12 -5.75 8.40 0.33
C ALA A 12 -4.26 8.03 0.49
N TYR A 13 -3.92 6.76 0.25
CA TYR A 13 -2.54 6.26 0.29
C TYR A 13 -1.78 6.40 -1.04
N GLN A 14 -2.40 7.01 -2.06
CA GLN A 14 -1.81 7.22 -3.38
C GLN A 14 -1.25 5.91 -3.98
N VAL A 15 -2.03 4.84 -3.85
CA VAL A 15 -1.72 3.52 -4.43
C VAL A 15 -2.74 3.10 -5.49
N LEU A 16 -3.81 3.86 -5.68
CA LEU A 16 -4.74 3.62 -6.77
C LEU A 16 -4.09 3.96 -8.12
N LEU A 17 -4.14 3.02 -9.06
CA LEU A 17 -3.92 3.30 -10.47
C LEU A 17 -5.26 3.71 -11.08
N ASP A 18 -5.47 5.02 -11.29
CA ASP A 18 -6.73 5.55 -11.82
C ASP A 18 -7.10 4.95 -13.18
N ASP A 19 -6.10 4.66 -14.02
CA ASP A 19 -6.30 4.09 -15.36
C ASP A 19 -6.76 2.62 -15.33
N ALA A 20 -6.32 1.86 -14.33
CA ALA A 20 -6.59 0.43 -14.21
C ALA A 20 -7.68 0.10 -13.18
N GLY A 21 -8.09 1.08 -12.36
CA GLY A 21 -9.08 0.92 -11.30
C GLY A 21 -8.63 -0.02 -10.16
N VAL A 22 -7.33 -0.34 -10.09
CA VAL A 22 -6.76 -1.28 -9.10
C VAL A 22 -5.65 -0.61 -8.31
N ALA A 23 -5.45 -1.06 -7.08
CA ALA A 23 -4.35 -0.59 -6.25
C ALA A 23 -3.04 -1.33 -6.56
N CYS A 24 -1.93 -0.59 -6.62
CA CYS A 24 -0.57 -1.12 -6.59
C CYS A 24 -0.27 -1.89 -5.30
N ARG A 25 0.82 -2.66 -5.29
CA ARG A 25 1.26 -3.39 -4.11
C ARG A 25 1.98 -2.46 -3.14
N GLY A 26 1.20 -1.82 -2.27
CA GLY A 26 1.69 -0.99 -1.17
C GLY A 26 2.00 -1.79 0.10
N VAL A 27 3.07 -1.44 0.81
CA VAL A 27 3.29 -1.78 2.22
C VAL A 27 3.51 -0.48 2.98
N PHE A 28 2.79 -0.31 4.08
CA PHE A 28 2.90 0.85 4.95
C PHE A 28 3.17 0.37 6.37
N ILE A 29 4.24 0.88 6.97
CA ILE A 29 4.55 0.66 8.39
C ILE A 29 4.11 1.91 9.14
N ILE A 30 3.15 1.74 10.05
CA ILE A 30 2.57 2.82 10.85
C ILE A 30 2.97 2.60 12.31
N ASP A 31 3.51 3.62 12.96
CA ASP A 31 3.86 3.56 14.37
C ASP A 31 2.62 3.66 15.29
N LYS A 32 2.84 3.52 16.60
CA LYS A 32 1.76 3.60 17.61
C LYS A 32 1.15 4.99 17.72
N GLU A 33 1.81 6.03 17.20
CA GLU A 33 1.32 7.40 17.16
C GLU A 33 0.53 7.70 15.87
N GLY A 34 0.39 6.70 14.99
CA GLY A 34 -0.34 6.83 13.72
C GLY A 34 0.47 7.49 12.60
N LYS A 35 1.80 7.63 12.75
CA LYS A 35 2.66 8.18 11.69
C LYS A 35 3.21 7.08 10.81
N ILE A 36 3.24 7.35 9.50
CA ILE A 36 3.88 6.48 8.52
C ILE A 36 5.39 6.57 8.70
N ARG A 37 6.04 5.42 8.90
CA ARG A 37 7.50 5.30 9.09
C ARG A 37 8.21 4.77 7.87
N SER A 38 7.52 3.95 7.08
CA SER A 38 8.03 3.40 5.84
C SER A 38 6.88 3.17 4.87
N GLU A 39 7.10 3.50 3.60
CA GLU A 39 6.20 3.22 2.50
C GLU A 39 6.98 2.52 1.38
N LEU A 40 6.45 1.41 0.89
CA LEU A 40 6.98 0.66 -0.24
C LEU A 40 5.86 0.51 -1.25
N LYS A 41 6.05 1.08 -2.45
CA LYS A 41 5.12 0.96 -3.56
C LYS A 41 5.77 0.11 -4.64
N ASN A 42 5.18 -1.04 -4.91
CA ASN A 42 5.61 -1.93 -5.98
C ASN A 42 4.55 -2.05 -7.05
N ASP A 43 4.99 -2.14 -8.30
CA ASP A 43 4.12 -2.46 -9.41
C ASP A 43 3.55 -3.88 -9.27
N LEU A 44 2.44 -4.13 -9.96
CA LEU A 44 1.71 -5.40 -9.92
C LEU A 44 2.57 -6.67 -10.17
N PRO A 45 3.58 -6.68 -11.08
CA PRO A 45 4.38 -7.88 -11.31
C PRO A 45 5.51 -8.08 -10.28
N LEU A 46 5.85 -7.07 -9.48
CA LEU A 46 6.91 -7.21 -8.47
C LEU A 46 6.39 -7.90 -7.21
N GLY A 47 7.12 -8.93 -6.79
CA GLY A 47 6.99 -9.55 -5.49
C GLY A 47 7.43 -8.58 -4.38
N ARG A 48 7.06 -8.91 -3.15
CA ARG A 48 7.53 -8.21 -1.95
C ARG A 48 8.34 -9.18 -1.11
N ASN A 49 9.43 -8.72 -0.52
CA ASN A 49 10.19 -9.51 0.43
C ASN A 49 9.72 -9.18 1.85
N VAL A 50 9.21 -10.18 2.57
CA VAL A 50 8.70 -9.99 3.94
C VAL A 50 9.84 -9.74 4.93
N ASP A 51 11.01 -10.33 4.70
CA ASP A 51 12.18 -10.15 5.57
C ASP A 51 12.71 -8.71 5.52
N GLU A 52 12.55 -8.01 4.40
CA GLU A 52 12.93 -6.60 4.25
C GLU A 52 12.00 -5.67 5.04
N VAL A 53 10.71 -6.00 5.11
CA VAL A 53 9.71 -5.22 5.87
C VAL A 53 9.89 -5.37 7.38
N LEU A 54 10.44 -6.51 7.84
CA LEU A 54 10.64 -6.82 9.26
C LEU A 54 12.01 -6.35 9.81
N ARG A 55 12.95 -6.01 8.93
CA ARG A 55 14.32 -5.64 9.29
C ARG A 55 14.41 -4.19 9.78
#